data_AF-H8ZFC5-F1
#
_entry.id   AF-H8ZFC5-F1
#
_cell.length_a   1.000
_cell.length_b   1.000
_cell.length_c   1.000
_cell.angle_alpha   90.00
_cell.angle_beta   90.00
_cell.angle_gamma   90.00
#
_symmetry.space_group_name_H-M   'P 1'
#
loop_
_entity.id
_entity.type
_entity.pdbx_description
1 polymer ?
#
loop_
_entity_poly.entity_id
_entity_poly.type
_entity_poly.pdbx_seq_one_letter_code
_entity_poly.pdbx_strand_id
1 'polypeptide(L)'
;MHSLVKLYGISDTIHSRTVVYQHILAWLNLPEIEIILELSQEISKEEKAFPKKALLQKISEEDALIFIDQPETTRNQEIDSRECYGLDSVPGRICSSQKLISSIHTHLSKQGIQAKKREKITETRNNPKITKIILMNHSLGFLRKVNMCRERWNKKGVEFSVTIINLRDSSEELNYLQEIAAEKDAFLYGIGFKQNRPEAIDKNLYTKEPNNPNAPLLEIDIRELRSSLPLYLAQKFNSQFRLEFKQLPVGDYILNKSYYIERKRIDDFAGSLNNGRLMKQLQALDYIRGSGYLLIEFPTETKISFMSYTNRLQQIDLTSKIITLLETMKTTYIFYSSTERHSSALINALARKPATEITSHKAQSPAVIEALISVPGVNNDNVSIIFKRFQSMHDLITASKERLISALGEVHGTRVYEFFGA
;
A
#
# COMPACT_ATOMS: atom_id res chain seq x y z
N MET A 1 -7.33 -27.52 1.11
CA MET A 1 -8.61 -28.26 1.07
C MET A 1 -9.00 -28.90 2.40
N HIS A 2 -8.08 -29.52 3.13
CA HIS A 2 -8.37 -30.18 4.42
C HIS A 2 -9.08 -29.27 5.45
N SER A 3 -8.75 -27.97 5.47
CA SER A 3 -9.35 -26.97 6.38
C SER A 3 -10.79 -26.55 5.99
N LEU A 4 -11.14 -26.61 4.71
CA LEU A 4 -12.45 -26.18 4.18
C LEU A 4 -13.52 -27.26 4.31
N VAL A 5 -13.13 -28.52 4.11
CA VAL A 5 -14.03 -29.68 4.24
C VAL A 5 -14.39 -29.96 5.72
N LYS A 6 -13.44 -29.74 6.64
CA LYS A 6 -13.68 -29.79 8.09
C LYS A 6 -14.75 -28.80 8.56
N LEU A 7 -14.86 -27.63 7.91
CA LEU A 7 -15.82 -26.59 8.27
C LEU A 7 -17.28 -27.00 8.03
N TYR A 8 -17.51 -27.98 7.14
CA TYR A 8 -18.83 -28.53 6.82
C TYR A 8 -19.11 -29.89 7.49
N GLY A 9 -18.16 -30.45 8.26
CA GLY A 9 -18.36 -31.72 8.98
C GLY A 9 -18.46 -32.97 8.09
N ILE A 10 -18.06 -32.89 6.82
CA ILE A 10 -18.15 -34.00 5.85
C ILE A 10 -16.78 -34.69 5.74
N SER A 11 -16.75 -36.01 5.56
CA SER A 11 -15.50 -36.74 5.31
C SER A 11 -14.81 -36.24 4.04
N ASP A 12 -13.49 -36.06 4.07
CA ASP A 12 -12.69 -35.54 2.95
C ASP A 12 -12.59 -36.58 1.83
N THR A 13 -13.61 -36.61 0.98
CA THR A 13 -13.77 -37.56 -0.11
C THR A 13 -13.97 -36.80 -1.42
N ILE A 14 -13.75 -37.50 -2.53
CA ILE A 14 -14.04 -37.00 -3.87
C ILE A 14 -15.47 -36.47 -3.97
N HIS A 15 -16.42 -37.15 -3.35
CA HIS A 15 -17.83 -36.80 -3.36
C HIS A 15 -18.13 -35.53 -2.55
N SER A 16 -17.53 -35.37 -1.36
CA SER A 16 -17.78 -34.20 -0.51
C SER A 16 -17.25 -32.89 -1.10
N ARG A 17 -16.10 -32.94 -1.79
CA ARG A 17 -15.56 -31.78 -2.52
C ARG A 17 -16.50 -31.34 -3.64
N THR A 18 -17.06 -32.28 -4.41
CA THR A 18 -18.05 -32.01 -5.47
C THR A 18 -19.35 -31.40 -4.92
N VAL A 19 -19.85 -31.90 -3.79
CA VAL A 19 -21.07 -31.38 -3.14
C VAL A 19 -20.89 -29.95 -2.64
N VAL A 20 -19.75 -29.65 -2.01
CA VAL A 20 -19.41 -28.27 -1.60
C VAL A 20 -19.32 -27.34 -2.81
N TYR A 21 -18.75 -27.84 -3.91
CA TYR A 21 -18.64 -27.08 -5.17
C TYR A 21 -20.00 -26.72 -5.78
N GLN A 22 -20.90 -27.70 -5.87
CA GLN A 22 -22.27 -27.48 -6.35
C GLN A 22 -23.04 -26.50 -5.45
N HIS A 23 -22.87 -26.60 -4.13
CA HIS A 23 -23.47 -25.65 -3.18
C HIS A 23 -22.98 -24.21 -3.39
N ILE A 24 -21.68 -24.03 -3.62
CA ILE A 24 -21.10 -22.72 -3.90
C ILE A 24 -21.66 -22.12 -5.21
N LEU A 25 -21.76 -22.93 -6.26
CA LEU A 25 -22.30 -22.48 -7.56
C LEU A 25 -23.78 -22.11 -7.46
N ALA A 26 -24.56 -22.91 -6.72
CA ALA A 26 -25.94 -22.61 -6.41
C ALA A 26 -26.07 -21.31 -5.60
N TRP A 27 -25.20 -21.10 -4.61
CA TRP A 27 -25.16 -19.86 -3.81
C TRP A 27 -24.86 -18.61 -4.64
N LEU A 28 -23.98 -18.72 -5.65
CA LEU A 28 -23.68 -17.65 -6.60
C LEU A 28 -24.79 -17.44 -7.66
N ASN A 29 -25.88 -18.21 -7.59
CA ASN A 29 -26.98 -18.21 -8.54
C ASN A 29 -26.53 -18.59 -9.98
N LEU A 30 -25.61 -19.55 -10.08
CA LEU A 30 -25.04 -20.05 -11.34
C LEU A 30 -25.41 -21.53 -11.64
N PRO A 31 -26.70 -21.92 -11.58
CA PRO A 31 -27.09 -23.33 -11.69
C PRO A 31 -26.98 -23.89 -13.12
N GLU A 32 -26.92 -23.04 -14.15
CA GLU A 32 -26.91 -23.44 -15.57
C GLU A 32 -25.49 -23.61 -16.16
N ILE A 33 -24.46 -23.58 -15.31
CA ILE A 33 -23.08 -23.84 -15.76
C ILE A 33 -22.92 -25.35 -15.88
N GLU A 34 -22.87 -25.86 -17.11
CA GLU A 34 -22.55 -27.25 -17.38
C GLU A 34 -21.07 -27.49 -17.07
N ILE A 35 -20.80 -28.19 -15.97
CA ILE A 35 -19.47 -28.65 -15.60
C ILE A 35 -19.29 -30.01 -16.25
N ILE A 36 -18.45 -30.06 -17.28
CA ILE A 36 -18.01 -31.33 -17.86
C ILE A 36 -17.06 -31.97 -16.84
N LEU A 37 -17.61 -32.92 -16.08
CA LEU A 37 -16.93 -33.73 -15.07
C LEU A 37 -16.55 -35.10 -15.66
N GLU A 38 -15.97 -35.10 -16.84
CA GLU A 38 -15.44 -36.32 -17.46
C GLU A 38 -14.01 -36.04 -17.87
N LEU A 39 -13.11 -36.93 -17.43
CA LEU A 39 -11.81 -37.27 -18.08
C LEU A 39 -10.83 -38.00 -17.14
N SER A 40 -11.28 -38.66 -16.07
CA SER A 40 -10.37 -39.55 -15.32
C SER A 40 -10.23 -40.96 -15.92
N GLN A 41 -11.09 -41.34 -16.88
CA GLN A 41 -11.15 -42.73 -17.38
C GLN A 41 -10.63 -42.93 -18.81
N GLU A 42 -10.62 -41.91 -19.67
CA GLU A 42 -10.27 -42.05 -21.10
C GLU A 42 -8.93 -41.39 -21.52
N ILE A 43 -8.14 -40.90 -20.57
CA ILE A 43 -6.90 -40.18 -20.87
C ILE A 43 -5.70 -41.15 -20.87
N SER A 44 -4.97 -41.19 -21.98
CA SER A 44 -3.69 -41.92 -22.13
C SER A 44 -2.61 -41.42 -21.14
N LYS A 45 -1.56 -42.20 -20.88
CA LYS A 45 -0.50 -41.81 -19.92
C LYS A 45 0.19 -40.48 -20.29
N GLU A 46 0.27 -40.15 -21.57
CA GLU A 46 0.88 -38.91 -22.08
C GLU A 46 -0.03 -37.69 -21.91
N GLU A 47 -1.34 -37.85 -22.15
CA GLU A 47 -2.33 -36.80 -21.91
C GLU A 47 -2.54 -36.51 -20.41
N LYS A 48 -2.24 -37.46 -19.50
CA LYS A 48 -2.21 -37.21 -18.05
C LYS A 48 -1.12 -36.23 -17.62
N ALA A 49 -0.02 -36.12 -18.39
CA ALA A 49 1.06 -35.17 -18.10
C ALA A 49 0.63 -33.72 -18.39
N PHE A 50 -0.26 -33.51 -19.37
CA PHE A 50 -0.81 -32.19 -19.72
C PHE A 50 -2.33 -32.25 -20.00
N PRO A 51 -3.16 -32.47 -18.96
CA PRO A 51 -4.59 -32.77 -19.12
C PRO A 51 -5.37 -31.64 -19.82
N LYS A 52 -5.00 -30.39 -19.53
CA LYS A 52 -5.58 -29.19 -20.17
C LYS A 52 -5.32 -29.11 -21.67
N LYS A 53 -4.12 -29.50 -22.10
CA LYS A 53 -3.74 -29.48 -23.52
C LYS A 53 -4.56 -30.50 -24.31
N ALA A 54 -4.69 -31.72 -23.79
CA ALA A 54 -5.50 -32.78 -24.39
C ALA A 54 -7.00 -32.39 -24.47
N LEU A 55 -7.53 -31.80 -23.38
CA LEU A 55 -8.88 -31.22 -23.35
C LEU A 55 -9.10 -30.20 -24.44
N LEU A 56 -8.19 -29.23 -24.56
CA LEU A 56 -8.32 -28.14 -25.52
C LEU A 56 -8.20 -28.60 -26.97
N GLN A 57 -7.36 -29.61 -27.25
CA GLN A 57 -7.30 -30.23 -28.58
C GLN A 57 -8.62 -30.91 -28.95
N LYS A 58 -9.27 -31.61 -28.00
CA LYS A 58 -10.59 -32.23 -28.21
C LYS A 58 -11.70 -31.19 -28.42
N ILE A 59 -11.59 -30.01 -27.81
CA ILE A 59 -12.59 -28.93 -27.93
C ILE A 59 -12.36 -28.04 -29.18
N SER A 60 -11.18 -28.11 -29.80
CA SER A 60 -10.81 -27.29 -30.96
C SER A 60 -11.71 -27.50 -32.19
N GLU A 61 -12.52 -28.56 -32.23
CA GLU A 61 -13.48 -28.85 -33.29
C GLU A 61 -14.81 -28.06 -33.16
N GLU A 62 -15.07 -27.43 -32.01
CA GLU A 62 -16.29 -26.65 -31.75
C GLU A 62 -16.09 -25.12 -31.92
N ASP A 63 -17.14 -24.37 -32.27
CA ASP A 63 -17.09 -22.90 -32.38
C ASP A 63 -17.19 -22.25 -30.97
N ALA A 64 -16.07 -22.27 -30.25
CA ALA A 64 -15.97 -21.81 -28.87
C ALA A 64 -14.94 -20.67 -28.65
N LEU A 65 -15.25 -19.77 -27.71
CA LEU A 65 -14.34 -18.74 -27.20
C LEU A 65 -13.72 -19.20 -25.88
N ILE A 66 -12.39 -19.15 -25.78
CA ILE A 66 -11.66 -19.64 -24.60
C ILE A 66 -11.09 -18.44 -23.85
N PHE A 67 -11.49 -18.27 -22.59
CA PHE A 67 -10.95 -17.24 -21.71
C PHE A 67 -10.07 -17.85 -20.63
N ILE A 68 -8.91 -17.24 -20.46
CA ILE A 68 -7.94 -17.61 -19.44
C ILE A 68 -7.68 -16.38 -18.58
N ASP A 69 -7.89 -16.49 -17.27
CA ASP A 69 -7.46 -15.46 -16.33
C ASP A 69 -5.98 -15.70 -16.00
N GLN A 70 -5.18 -14.65 -16.13
CA GLN A 70 -3.80 -14.68 -15.69
C GLN A 70 -3.77 -14.25 -14.23
N PRO A 71 -3.05 -14.96 -13.35
CA PRO A 71 -2.71 -14.36 -12.07
C PRO A 71 -1.99 -13.04 -12.35
N GLU A 72 -2.28 -11.99 -11.59
CA GLU A 72 -1.56 -10.72 -11.66
C GLU A 72 -0.12 -10.91 -11.12
N THR A 73 0.70 -11.70 -11.82
CA THR A 73 2.11 -11.82 -11.50
C THR A 73 2.83 -10.61 -12.06
N THR A 74 3.26 -9.73 -11.15
CA THR A 74 4.36 -8.75 -11.28
C THR A 74 4.47 -8.05 -12.63
N ARG A 75 4.09 -6.76 -12.63
CA ARG A 75 4.04 -5.73 -13.69
C ARG A 75 5.07 -5.72 -14.85
N ASN A 76 6.05 -6.62 -14.98
CA ASN A 76 7.14 -6.50 -15.95
C ASN A 76 7.43 -7.73 -16.84
N GLN A 77 6.63 -8.81 -16.83
CA GLN A 77 6.73 -9.87 -17.85
C GLN A 77 5.35 -10.29 -18.34
N GLU A 78 4.95 -9.86 -19.53
CA GLU A 78 3.82 -10.47 -20.25
C GLU A 78 4.26 -11.87 -20.67
N ILE A 79 3.86 -12.88 -19.89
CA ILE A 79 4.03 -14.28 -20.28
C ILE A 79 2.96 -14.58 -21.35
N ASP A 80 3.36 -15.07 -22.53
CA ASP A 80 2.39 -15.45 -23.55
C ASP A 80 1.62 -16.69 -23.10
N SER A 81 0.32 -16.49 -22.85
CA SER A 81 -0.63 -17.55 -22.52
C SER A 81 -0.64 -18.70 -23.53
N ARG A 82 -0.25 -18.47 -24.79
CA ARG A 82 -0.18 -19.53 -25.81
C ARG A 82 1.00 -20.47 -25.58
N GLU A 83 2.14 -19.94 -25.15
CA GLU A 83 3.34 -20.73 -24.82
C GLU A 83 3.12 -21.56 -23.56
N CYS A 84 2.53 -20.99 -22.49
CA CYS A 84 2.30 -21.70 -21.22
C CYS A 84 1.42 -22.95 -21.34
N TYR A 85 0.47 -22.94 -22.28
CA TYR A 85 -0.45 -24.05 -22.48
C TYR A 85 -0.16 -24.84 -23.78
N GLY A 86 0.89 -24.47 -24.53
CA GLY A 86 1.27 -25.11 -25.80
C GLY A 86 0.17 -25.02 -26.86
N LEU A 87 -0.48 -23.85 -26.96
CA LEU A 87 -1.69 -23.59 -27.74
C LEU A 87 -1.44 -22.78 -29.02
N ASP A 88 -0.19 -22.67 -29.47
CA ASP A 88 0.17 -21.98 -30.72
C ASP A 88 -0.56 -22.54 -31.96
N SER A 89 -1.04 -23.79 -31.86
CA SER A 89 -1.82 -24.46 -32.90
C SER A 89 -3.32 -24.09 -32.91
N VAL A 90 -3.84 -23.32 -31.96
CA VAL A 90 -5.26 -22.93 -31.88
C VAL A 90 -5.43 -21.45 -32.27
N PRO A 91 -5.53 -21.12 -33.57
CA PRO A 91 -5.54 -19.74 -34.03
C PRO A 91 -6.81 -18.99 -33.58
N GLY A 92 -6.62 -17.85 -32.92
CA GLY A 92 -7.62 -16.77 -32.81
C GLY A 92 -8.78 -16.96 -31.83
N ARG A 93 -8.77 -18.00 -30.97
CA ARG A 93 -9.88 -18.30 -30.04
C ARG A 93 -9.60 -18.02 -28.55
N ILE A 94 -8.34 -17.78 -28.19
CA ILE A 94 -7.94 -17.48 -26.80
C ILE A 94 -8.03 -15.98 -26.54
N CYS A 95 -8.75 -15.61 -25.49
CA CYS A 95 -9.02 -14.24 -25.11
C CYS A 95 -8.58 -14.00 -23.65
N SER A 96 -7.95 -12.87 -23.40
CA SER A 96 -7.69 -12.40 -22.04
C SER A 96 -9.01 -12.01 -21.35
N SER A 97 -9.10 -12.25 -20.04
CA SER A 97 -10.21 -11.79 -19.18
C SER A 97 -10.46 -10.28 -19.29
N GLN A 98 -9.42 -9.49 -19.56
CA GLN A 98 -9.52 -8.03 -19.74
C GLN A 98 -10.27 -7.63 -21.03
N LYS A 99 -10.26 -8.48 -22.06
CA LYS A 99 -10.88 -8.23 -23.37
C LYS A 99 -12.24 -8.94 -23.52
N LEU A 100 -12.87 -9.36 -22.41
CA LEU A 100 -14.14 -10.11 -22.41
C LEU A 100 -15.19 -9.55 -23.37
N ILE A 101 -15.56 -8.28 -23.19
CA ILE A 101 -16.65 -7.66 -23.95
C ILE A 101 -16.28 -7.49 -25.43
N SER A 102 -15.06 -7.03 -25.72
CA SER A 102 -14.62 -6.79 -27.10
C SER A 102 -14.44 -8.09 -27.88
N SER A 103 -13.92 -9.15 -27.23
CA SER A 103 -13.79 -10.48 -27.82
C SER A 103 -15.14 -11.10 -28.15
N ILE A 104 -16.11 -11.06 -27.22
CA ILE A 104 -17.48 -11.54 -27.47
C ILE A 104 -18.11 -10.74 -28.61
N HIS A 105 -18.00 -9.41 -28.60
CA HIS A 105 -18.58 -8.57 -29.66
C HIS A 105 -17.97 -8.86 -31.03
N THR A 106 -16.64 -9.04 -31.10
CA THR A 106 -15.93 -9.36 -32.34
C THR A 106 -16.35 -10.72 -32.88
N HIS A 107 -16.46 -11.72 -32.01
CA HIS A 107 -16.85 -13.06 -32.38
C HIS A 107 -18.31 -13.11 -32.90
N LEU A 108 -19.23 -12.46 -32.20
CA LEU A 108 -20.63 -12.36 -32.64
C LEU A 108 -20.78 -11.56 -33.95
N SER A 109 -19.97 -10.51 -34.14
CA SER A 109 -19.96 -9.73 -35.39
C SER A 109 -19.49 -10.58 -36.57
N LYS A 110 -18.48 -11.45 -36.38
CA LYS A 110 -18.03 -12.41 -37.40
C LYS A 110 -19.11 -13.43 -37.79
N GLN A 111 -20.00 -13.77 -36.85
CA GLN A 111 -21.16 -14.64 -37.10
C GLN A 111 -22.38 -13.89 -37.67
N GLY A 112 -22.25 -12.59 -38.00
CA GLY A 112 -23.34 -11.79 -38.56
C GLY A 112 -24.40 -11.34 -37.54
N ILE A 113 -24.14 -11.50 -36.23
CA ILE A 113 -25.08 -11.15 -35.16
C ILE A 113 -24.82 -9.70 -34.72
N GLN A 114 -25.68 -8.78 -35.12
CA GLN A 114 -25.65 -7.39 -34.67
C GLN A 114 -26.56 -7.18 -33.45
N ALA A 115 -26.06 -6.44 -32.46
CA ALA A 115 -26.84 -6.06 -31.28
C ALA A 115 -27.96 -5.06 -31.65
N LYS A 116 -29.15 -5.55 -32.01
CA LYS A 116 -30.31 -4.70 -32.31
C LYS A 116 -30.90 -4.08 -31.03
N LYS A 117 -31.34 -2.82 -31.10
CA LYS A 117 -32.27 -2.23 -30.12
C LYS A 117 -33.64 -2.90 -30.31
N ARG A 118 -34.32 -3.11 -29.19
CA ARG A 118 -35.58 -3.85 -29.04
C ARG A 118 -36.69 -3.26 -29.92
N GLU A 119 -36.86 -3.75 -31.14
CA GLU A 119 -38.15 -3.68 -31.84
C GLU A 119 -38.93 -4.96 -31.54
N LYS A 120 -40.25 -4.82 -31.39
CA LYS A 120 -41.19 -5.88 -31.03
C LYS A 120 -40.88 -7.15 -31.83
N ILE A 121 -40.45 -8.19 -31.12
CA ILE A 121 -40.18 -9.51 -31.70
C ILE A 121 -41.55 -10.12 -32.01
N THR A 122 -42.02 -9.96 -33.25
CA THR A 122 -42.96 -10.92 -33.83
C THR A 122 -42.21 -12.23 -34.04
N GLU A 123 -42.84 -13.30 -33.57
CA GLU A 123 -42.42 -14.68 -33.71
C GLU A 123 -41.99 -14.98 -35.15
N THR A 124 -41.05 -15.92 -35.28
CA THR A 124 -40.39 -16.41 -36.50
C THR A 124 -39.12 -15.65 -36.92
N ARG A 125 -37.98 -16.11 -36.40
CA ARG A 125 -36.72 -16.25 -37.16
C ARG A 125 -35.69 -17.03 -36.35
N ASN A 126 -35.11 -18.06 -36.97
CA ASN A 126 -34.08 -18.96 -36.45
C ASN A 126 -33.11 -18.27 -35.47
N ASN A 127 -33.17 -18.67 -34.20
CA ASN A 127 -32.20 -18.26 -33.19
C ASN A 127 -30.79 -18.65 -33.65
N PRO A 128 -29.82 -17.71 -33.71
CA PRO A 128 -28.44 -18.08 -33.96
C PRO A 128 -27.96 -19.01 -32.84
N LYS A 129 -27.52 -20.21 -33.23
CA LYS A 129 -27.02 -21.26 -32.33
C LYS A 129 -25.72 -20.79 -31.66
N ILE A 130 -25.85 -20.42 -30.39
CA ILE A 130 -24.95 -20.59 -29.24
C ILE A 130 -23.44 -20.66 -29.57
N THR A 131 -22.71 -19.61 -29.19
CA THR A 131 -21.25 -19.63 -29.03
C THR A 131 -20.89 -20.14 -27.64
N LYS A 132 -20.19 -21.28 -27.55
CA LYS A 132 -19.71 -21.84 -26.26
C LYS A 132 -18.60 -20.95 -25.69
N ILE A 133 -18.72 -20.50 -24.44
CA ILE A 133 -17.66 -19.78 -23.73
C ILE A 133 -17.00 -20.74 -22.75
N ILE A 134 -15.70 -20.93 -22.89
CA ILE A 134 -14.90 -21.83 -22.04
C ILE A 134 -14.04 -20.99 -21.11
N LEU A 135 -14.19 -21.20 -19.81
CA LEU A 135 -13.39 -20.51 -18.79
C LEU A 135 -12.35 -21.47 -18.20
N MET A 136 -11.09 -21.03 -18.19
CA MET A 136 -9.98 -21.76 -17.58
C MET A 136 -9.24 -20.86 -16.60
N ASN A 137 -8.81 -21.43 -15.47
CA ASN A 137 -8.03 -20.72 -14.45
C ASN A 137 -8.65 -19.34 -14.10
N HIS A 138 -9.95 -19.33 -13.79
CA HIS A 138 -10.72 -18.09 -13.64
C HIS A 138 -10.79 -17.62 -12.19
N SER A 139 -10.73 -16.30 -11.96
CA SER A 139 -11.07 -15.72 -10.66
C SER A 139 -12.59 -15.65 -10.42
N LEU A 140 -13.00 -15.58 -9.16
CA LEU A 140 -14.42 -15.36 -8.81
C LEU A 140 -14.98 -14.05 -9.40
N GLY A 141 -14.14 -13.01 -9.44
CA GLY A 141 -14.49 -11.73 -10.06
C GLY A 141 -14.72 -11.85 -11.56
N PHE A 142 -13.93 -12.64 -12.26
CA PHE A 142 -14.11 -12.88 -13.69
C PHE A 142 -15.39 -13.66 -13.99
N LEU A 143 -15.68 -14.70 -13.21
CA LEU A 143 -16.93 -15.45 -13.32
C LEU A 143 -18.17 -14.53 -13.21
N ARG A 144 -18.19 -13.63 -12.22
CA ARG A 144 -19.27 -12.64 -12.06
C ARG A 144 -19.39 -11.69 -13.26
N LYS A 145 -18.27 -11.27 -13.86
CA LYS A 145 -18.27 -10.44 -15.08
C LYS A 145 -18.88 -11.21 -16.27
N VAL A 146 -18.56 -12.49 -16.42
CA VAL A 146 -19.14 -13.35 -17.48
C VAL A 146 -20.65 -13.46 -17.29
N ASN A 147 -21.12 -13.69 -16.06
CA ASN A 147 -22.56 -13.78 -15.77
C ASN A 147 -23.30 -12.46 -16.01
N MET A 148 -22.71 -11.32 -15.62
CA MET A 148 -23.27 -10.02 -15.93
C MET A 148 -23.33 -9.77 -17.45
N CYS A 149 -22.32 -10.23 -18.20
CA CYS A 149 -22.36 -10.19 -19.66
C CYS A 149 -23.47 -11.10 -20.21
N ARG A 150 -23.69 -12.28 -19.62
CA ARG A 150 -24.73 -13.24 -20.01
C ARG A 150 -26.10 -12.64 -19.96
N GLU A 151 -26.44 -12.10 -18.81
CA GLU A 151 -27.71 -11.41 -18.62
C GLU A 151 -27.89 -10.25 -19.60
N ARG A 152 -26.83 -9.51 -19.89
CA ARG A 152 -26.89 -8.37 -20.82
C ARG A 152 -27.15 -8.79 -22.27
N TRP A 153 -26.59 -9.91 -22.72
CA TRP A 153 -26.76 -10.41 -24.08
C TRP A 153 -28.02 -11.27 -24.23
N ASN A 154 -28.42 -11.98 -23.19
CA ASN A 154 -29.70 -12.69 -23.13
C ASN A 154 -30.87 -11.71 -23.36
N LYS A 155 -30.81 -10.51 -22.75
CA LYS A 155 -31.75 -9.40 -23.02
C LYS A 155 -31.80 -8.94 -24.48
N LYS A 156 -30.80 -9.29 -25.30
CA LYS A 156 -30.71 -9.00 -26.74
C LYS A 156 -31.03 -10.22 -27.62
N GLY A 157 -31.50 -11.32 -27.05
CA GLY A 157 -31.83 -12.55 -27.77
C GLY A 157 -30.61 -13.40 -28.15
N VAL A 158 -29.46 -13.19 -27.51
CA VAL A 158 -28.26 -14.00 -27.71
C VAL A 158 -27.99 -14.81 -26.46
N GLU A 159 -28.05 -16.13 -26.59
CA GLU A 159 -27.72 -17.07 -25.52
C GLU A 159 -26.33 -17.66 -25.73
N PHE A 160 -25.57 -17.77 -24.65
CA PHE A 160 -24.30 -18.45 -24.64
C PHE A 160 -24.24 -19.43 -23.47
N SER A 161 -23.69 -20.62 -23.74
CA SER A 161 -23.33 -21.56 -22.70
C SER A 161 -21.96 -21.21 -22.16
N VAL A 162 -21.80 -21.34 -20.84
CA VAL A 162 -20.53 -21.13 -20.16
C VAL A 162 -20.10 -22.48 -19.61
N THR A 163 -18.96 -22.97 -20.10
CA THR A 163 -18.32 -24.20 -19.65
C THR A 163 -17.09 -23.83 -18.83
N ILE A 164 -17.01 -24.31 -17.60
CA ILE A 164 -15.85 -24.11 -16.75
C ILE A 164 -15.00 -25.37 -16.77
N ILE A 165 -13.71 -25.23 -17.07
CA ILE A 165 -12.74 -26.33 -16.99
C ILE A 165 -11.87 -26.09 -15.75
N ASN A 166 -12.06 -26.95 -14.76
CA ASN A 166 -11.22 -26.99 -13.56
C ASN A 166 -10.52 -28.33 -13.45
N LEU A 167 -9.22 -28.29 -13.13
CA LEU A 167 -8.47 -29.49 -12.79
C LEU A 167 -8.70 -29.82 -11.34
N ARG A 168 -9.18 -31.04 -11.10
CA ARG A 168 -9.33 -31.58 -9.76
C ARG A 168 -7.98 -31.72 -9.06
N ASP A 169 -7.96 -31.46 -7.76
CA ASP A 169 -6.82 -31.56 -6.87
C ASP A 169 -5.62 -30.72 -7.33
N SER A 170 -5.90 -29.60 -8.02
CA SER A 170 -4.91 -28.64 -8.51
C SER A 170 -4.80 -27.40 -7.61
N SER A 171 -3.72 -26.64 -7.79
CA SER A 171 -3.54 -25.33 -7.17
C SER A 171 -4.63 -24.33 -7.60
N GLU A 172 -5.13 -24.44 -8.82
CA GLU A 172 -6.19 -23.58 -9.35
C GLU A 172 -7.52 -23.81 -8.63
N GLU A 173 -7.89 -25.08 -8.43
CA GLU A 173 -9.07 -25.43 -7.63
C GLU A 173 -8.93 -24.92 -6.19
N LEU A 174 -7.74 -25.09 -5.59
CA LEU A 174 -7.47 -24.63 -4.24
C LEU A 174 -7.62 -23.10 -4.12
N ASN A 175 -7.06 -22.34 -5.06
CA ASN A 175 -7.14 -20.88 -5.08
C ASN A 175 -8.60 -20.42 -5.21
N TYR A 176 -9.36 -20.99 -6.15
CA TYR A 176 -10.77 -20.67 -6.34
C TYR A 176 -11.60 -20.94 -5.07
N LEU A 177 -11.41 -22.11 -4.44
CA LEU A 177 -12.12 -22.45 -3.20
C LEU A 177 -11.74 -21.54 -2.03
N GLN A 178 -10.48 -21.10 -1.96
CA GLN A 178 -10.01 -20.15 -0.94
C GLN A 178 -10.59 -18.76 -1.15
N GLU A 179 -10.66 -18.25 -2.38
CA GLU A 179 -11.28 -16.96 -2.69
C GLU A 179 -12.75 -16.92 -2.23
N ILE A 180 -13.51 -17.97 -2.54
CA ILE A 180 -14.93 -18.06 -2.15
C ILE A 180 -15.09 -18.12 -0.64
N ALA A 181 -14.27 -18.92 0.04
CA ALA A 181 -14.32 -19.04 1.49
C ALA A 181 -14.02 -17.70 2.16
N ALA A 182 -12.95 -17.04 1.72
CA ALA A 182 -12.54 -15.73 2.23
C ALA A 182 -13.64 -14.67 2.00
N GLU A 183 -14.27 -14.66 0.83
CA GLU A 183 -15.36 -13.72 0.57
C GLU A 183 -16.60 -14.01 1.43
N LYS A 184 -16.97 -15.29 1.59
CA LYS A 184 -18.09 -15.69 2.46
C LYS A 184 -17.84 -15.25 3.90
N ASP A 185 -16.65 -15.50 4.41
CA ASP A 185 -16.30 -15.17 5.79
C ASP A 185 -16.25 -13.64 5.99
N ALA A 186 -15.70 -12.89 5.04
CA ALA A 186 -15.70 -11.43 5.07
C ALA A 186 -17.12 -10.86 5.05
N PHE A 187 -18.03 -11.44 4.26
CA PHE A 187 -19.42 -11.00 4.20
C PHE A 187 -20.17 -11.28 5.52
N LEU A 188 -20.03 -12.49 6.07
CA LEU A 188 -20.62 -12.86 7.35
C LEU A 188 -20.08 -11.99 8.50
N TYR A 189 -18.77 -11.74 8.51
CA TYR A 189 -18.14 -10.82 9.45
C TYR A 189 -18.75 -9.42 9.34
N GLY A 190 -18.87 -8.86 8.13
CA GLY A 190 -19.47 -7.55 7.89
C GLY A 190 -20.93 -7.42 8.38
N ILE A 191 -21.74 -8.48 8.23
CA ILE A 191 -23.11 -8.52 8.79
C ILE A 191 -23.06 -8.40 10.31
N GLY A 192 -22.16 -9.12 10.98
CA GLY A 192 -21.95 -9.04 12.42
C GLY A 192 -21.58 -7.63 12.89
N PHE A 193 -20.70 -6.92 12.17
CA PHE A 193 -20.37 -5.52 12.47
C PHE A 193 -21.53 -4.56 12.31
N LYS A 194 -22.39 -4.79 11.31
CA LYS A 194 -23.58 -3.96 11.07
C LYS A 194 -24.63 -4.16 12.17
N GLN A 195 -24.78 -5.40 12.66
CA GLN A 195 -25.69 -5.72 13.77
C GLN A 195 -25.17 -5.17 15.11
N ASN A 196 -23.85 -5.19 15.32
CA ASN A 196 -23.18 -4.67 16.51
C ASN A 196 -22.60 -3.27 16.31
N ARG A 197 -23.18 -2.46 15.42
CA ARG A 197 -22.65 -1.15 15.11
C ARG A 197 -22.82 -0.25 16.35
N PRO A 198 -21.75 0.26 16.97
CA PRO A 198 -21.90 1.31 17.96
C PRO A 198 -22.63 2.48 17.29
N GLU A 199 -23.64 3.02 17.96
CA GLU A 199 -24.36 4.21 17.52
C GLU A 199 -23.35 5.28 17.10
N ALA A 200 -23.65 5.94 15.98
CA ALA A 200 -22.76 6.82 15.24
C ALA A 200 -21.73 7.51 16.15
N ILE A 201 -20.44 7.27 15.89
CA ILE A 201 -19.36 8.05 16.52
C ILE A 201 -19.62 9.50 16.13
N ASP A 202 -20.19 10.26 17.06
CA ASP A 202 -20.65 11.62 16.82
C ASP A 202 -19.43 12.46 16.39
N LYS A 203 -19.54 13.19 15.27
CA LYS A 203 -18.44 14.05 14.78
C LYS A 203 -18.02 15.08 15.84
N ASN A 204 -18.94 15.40 16.74
CA ASN A 204 -18.73 16.30 17.89
C ASN A 204 -17.81 15.73 18.98
N LEU A 205 -17.43 14.44 18.95
CA LEU A 205 -16.47 13.85 19.88
C LEU A 205 -15.04 14.38 19.69
N TYR A 206 -14.70 14.89 18.51
CA TYR A 206 -13.31 15.24 18.16
C TYR A 206 -13.02 16.75 18.14
N THR A 207 -14.07 17.58 18.26
CA THR A 207 -14.01 19.04 18.11
C THR A 207 -14.66 19.74 19.31
N LYS A 208 -14.36 19.26 20.53
CA LYS A 208 -14.60 20.10 21.71
C LYS A 208 -13.43 21.07 21.83
N GLU A 209 -13.68 22.35 21.60
CA GLU A 209 -12.82 23.42 22.10
C GLU A 209 -12.65 23.21 23.61
N PRO A 210 -11.42 23.24 24.16
CA PRO A 210 -11.24 23.05 25.59
C PRO A 210 -11.98 24.16 26.35
N ASN A 211 -12.66 23.77 27.43
CA ASN A 211 -13.44 24.72 28.25
C ASN A 211 -12.57 25.83 28.88
N ASN A 212 -11.25 25.66 28.91
CA ASN A 212 -10.29 26.62 29.44
C ASN A 212 -9.59 27.38 28.29
N PRO A 213 -9.74 28.72 28.19
CA PRO A 213 -9.05 29.51 27.16
C PRO A 213 -7.51 29.49 27.30
N ASN A 214 -7.00 29.17 28.49
CA ASN A 214 -5.57 29.02 28.77
C ASN A 214 -5.07 27.56 28.67
N ALA A 215 -5.86 26.66 28.05
CA ALA A 215 -5.41 25.30 27.78
C ALA A 215 -4.15 25.28 26.88
N PRO A 216 -3.19 24.37 27.13
CA PRO A 216 -1.99 24.25 26.31
C PRO A 216 -2.32 24.05 24.82
N LEU A 217 -1.57 24.72 23.96
CA LEU A 217 -1.70 24.62 22.51
C LEU A 217 -0.81 23.49 22.00
N LEU A 218 -1.42 22.47 21.40
CA LEU A 218 -0.74 21.38 20.72
C LEU A 218 -0.99 21.50 19.20
N GLU A 219 0.03 21.93 18.49
CA GLU A 219 0.06 22.00 17.02
C GLU A 219 0.53 20.64 16.49
N ILE A 220 -0.22 20.05 15.55
CA ILE A 220 0.02 18.72 14.99
C ILE A 220 0.23 18.84 13.49
N ASP A 221 1.30 18.22 12.99
CA ASP A 221 1.58 18.20 11.56
C ASP A 221 0.53 17.39 10.79
N ILE A 222 -0.03 17.96 9.72
CA ILE A 222 -1.04 17.28 8.90
C ILE A 222 -0.54 15.98 8.26
N ARG A 223 0.77 15.83 8.03
CA ARG A 223 1.37 14.62 7.46
C ARG A 223 1.31 13.46 8.45
N GLU A 224 1.28 13.76 9.74
CA GLU A 224 1.24 12.81 10.85
C GLU A 224 -0.17 12.24 11.09
N LEU A 225 -1.22 12.81 10.48
CA LEU A 225 -2.60 12.28 10.51
C LEU A 225 -2.75 10.87 9.92
N ARG A 226 -1.73 10.36 9.23
CA ARG A 226 -1.68 8.97 8.77
C ARG A 226 -1.42 7.97 9.90
N SER A 227 -0.96 8.45 11.06
CA SER A 227 -0.75 7.63 12.25
C SER A 227 -1.98 7.65 13.18
N SER A 228 -2.04 6.69 14.10
CA SER A 228 -3.11 6.56 15.10
C SER A 228 -3.00 7.58 16.24
N LEU A 229 -1.82 8.17 16.48
CA LEU A 229 -1.55 9.00 17.65
C LEU A 229 -2.31 10.34 17.66
N PRO A 230 -2.41 11.11 16.55
CA PRO A 230 -3.20 12.34 16.50
C PRO A 230 -4.66 12.11 16.84
N LEU A 231 -5.25 11.02 16.32
CA LEU A 231 -6.64 10.66 16.62
C LEU A 231 -6.81 10.35 18.12
N TYR A 232 -5.88 9.60 18.70
CA TYR A 232 -5.92 9.26 20.12
C TYR A 232 -5.77 10.49 21.03
N LEU A 233 -4.88 11.43 20.67
CA LEU A 233 -4.73 12.72 21.35
C LEU A 233 -6.04 13.53 21.30
N ALA A 234 -6.67 13.61 20.13
CA ALA A 234 -7.94 14.30 19.96
C ALA A 234 -9.06 13.66 20.80
N GLN A 235 -9.21 12.34 20.77
CA GLN A 235 -10.25 11.66 21.54
C GLN A 235 -10.09 11.83 23.05
N LYS A 236 -8.86 11.69 23.54
CA LYS A 236 -8.59 11.58 24.97
C LYS A 236 -8.36 12.93 25.64
N PHE A 237 -7.82 13.90 24.91
CA PHE A 237 -7.36 15.17 25.46
C PHE A 237 -7.96 16.41 24.78
N ASN A 238 -9.01 16.29 23.96
CA ASN A 238 -9.76 17.44 23.40
C ASN A 238 -10.20 18.49 24.44
N SER A 239 -10.52 18.07 25.66
CA SER A 239 -10.92 18.97 26.76
C SER A 239 -9.74 19.63 27.48
N GLN A 240 -8.51 19.15 27.25
CA GLN A 240 -7.29 19.60 27.93
C GLN A 240 -6.35 20.37 27.00
N PHE A 241 -6.36 20.10 25.70
CA PHE A 241 -5.54 20.77 24.70
C PHE A 241 -6.37 21.62 23.76
N ARG A 242 -5.81 22.75 23.36
CA ARG A 242 -6.18 23.43 22.12
C ARG A 242 -5.43 22.73 21.01
N LEU A 243 -6.14 22.04 20.10
CA LEU A 243 -5.54 21.29 19.01
C LEU A 243 -5.56 22.13 17.74
N GLU A 244 -4.40 22.34 17.12
CA GLU A 244 -4.28 22.97 15.81
C GLU A 244 -3.62 22.01 14.82
N PHE A 245 -4.27 21.76 13.69
CA PHE A 245 -3.71 20.93 12.62
C PHE A 245 -3.21 21.82 11.50
N LYS A 246 -1.91 21.78 11.20
CA LYS A 246 -1.31 22.55 10.11
C LYS A 246 -0.03 21.90 9.62
N GLN A 247 0.51 22.40 8.51
CA GLN A 247 1.82 21.96 8.06
C GLN A 247 2.89 22.65 8.91
N LEU A 248 3.67 21.87 9.65
CA LEU A 248 4.74 22.38 10.50
C LEU A 248 6.05 22.44 9.72
N PRO A 249 6.86 23.50 9.94
CA PRO A 249 8.18 23.61 9.29
C PRO A 249 9.15 22.53 9.80
N VAL A 250 9.05 22.15 11.08
CA VAL A 250 9.86 21.11 11.71
C VAL A 250 9.05 20.34 12.76
N GLY A 251 9.42 19.08 13.00
CA GLY A 251 8.76 18.19 13.96
C GLY A 251 7.36 17.75 13.52
N ASP A 252 6.81 16.79 14.27
CA ASP A 252 5.46 16.26 14.04
C ASP A 252 4.44 16.86 15.02
N TYR A 253 4.89 17.26 16.20
CA TYR A 253 4.06 17.92 17.21
C TYR A 253 4.82 19.08 17.85
N ILE A 254 4.15 20.21 18.06
CA ILE A 254 4.68 21.37 18.79
C ILE A 254 3.72 21.72 19.92
N LEU A 255 4.25 21.79 21.14
CA LEU A 255 3.48 22.11 22.33
C LEU A 255 3.93 23.45 22.91
N ASN A 256 2.98 24.39 23.00
CA ASN A 256 3.16 25.77 23.47
C ASN A 256 4.32 26.51 22.78
N LYS A 257 4.74 26.10 21.58
CA LYS A 257 5.93 26.59 20.88
C LYS A 257 7.25 26.45 21.66
N SER A 258 7.24 25.71 22.76
CA SER A 258 8.41 25.46 23.63
C SER A 258 8.96 24.05 23.48
N TYR A 259 8.08 23.07 23.24
CA TYR A 259 8.45 21.66 23.14
C TYR A 259 8.17 21.15 21.74
N TYR A 260 9.21 20.64 21.08
CA TYR A 260 9.13 20.15 19.71
C TYR A 260 9.34 18.65 19.72
N ILE A 261 8.46 17.90 19.08
CA ILE A 261 8.45 16.44 19.14
C ILE A 261 8.53 15.88 17.73
N GLU A 262 9.59 15.14 17.44
CA GLU A 262 9.70 14.27 16.27
C GLU A 262 9.28 12.87 16.69
N ARG A 263 8.29 12.28 16.00
CA ARG A 263 7.86 10.90 16.22
C ARG A 263 8.47 10.00 15.17
N LYS A 264 9.01 8.85 15.62
CA LYS A 264 9.58 7.85 14.71
C LYS A 264 9.19 6.45 15.17
N ARG A 265 8.62 5.65 14.26
CA ARG A 265 8.50 4.21 14.51
C ARG A 265 9.89 3.58 14.51
N ILE A 266 10.09 2.51 15.27
CA ILE A 266 11.40 1.86 15.41
C ILE A 266 12.02 1.44 14.06
N ASP A 267 11.19 0.95 13.12
CA ASP A 267 11.64 0.55 11.78
C ASP A 267 12.12 1.77 10.96
N ASP A 268 11.36 2.86 11.01
CA ASP A 268 11.72 4.14 10.36
C ASP A 268 12.92 4.80 11.05
N PHE A 269 13.06 4.61 12.37
CA PHE A 269 14.16 5.14 13.17
C PHE A 269 15.48 4.52 12.71
N ALA A 270 15.55 3.18 12.63
CA ALA A 270 16.77 2.50 12.19
C ALA A 270 17.17 2.91 10.76
N GLY A 271 16.20 2.95 9.84
CA GLY A 271 16.45 3.39 8.46
C GLY A 271 16.90 4.85 8.37
N SER A 272 16.23 5.75 9.10
CA SER A 272 16.55 7.19 9.09
C SER A 272 17.84 7.55 9.81
N LEU A 273 18.24 6.76 10.80
CA LEU A 273 19.55 6.88 11.43
C LEU A 273 20.66 6.43 10.47
N ASN A 274 20.44 5.32 9.75
CA ASN A 274 21.43 4.79 8.82
C ASN A 274 21.71 5.70 7.63
N ASN A 275 20.69 6.38 7.09
CA ASN A 275 20.85 7.29 5.96
C ASN A 275 21.10 8.75 6.37
N GLY A 276 21.26 9.03 7.67
CA GLY A 276 21.52 10.37 8.19
C GLY A 276 20.33 11.33 8.18
N ARG A 277 19.15 10.92 7.68
CA ARG A 277 17.94 11.75 7.66
C ARG A 277 17.53 12.19 9.06
N LEU A 278 17.59 11.29 10.04
CA LEU A 278 17.21 11.60 11.41
C LEU A 278 18.09 12.72 12.00
N MET A 279 19.39 12.67 11.74
CA MET A 279 20.33 13.68 12.23
C MET A 279 19.96 15.07 11.72
N LYS A 280 19.63 15.19 10.42
CA LYS A 280 19.18 16.47 9.83
C LYS A 280 17.89 16.99 10.46
N GLN A 281 16.94 16.09 10.73
CA GLN A 281 15.67 16.44 11.36
C GLN A 281 15.89 16.97 12.78
N LEU A 282 16.74 16.32 13.58
CA LEU A 282 17.04 16.77 14.94
C LEU A 282 17.86 18.07 14.96
N GLN A 283 18.79 18.27 14.02
CA GLN A 283 19.49 19.55 13.84
C GLN A 283 18.52 20.70 13.52
N ALA A 284 17.49 20.42 12.72
CA ALA A 284 16.42 21.39 12.45
C ALA A 284 15.59 21.72 13.70
N LEU A 285 15.36 20.75 14.59
CA LEU A 285 14.72 20.99 15.88
C LEU A 285 15.60 21.82 16.83
N ASP A 286 16.87 21.44 16.98
CA ASP A 286 17.84 22.15 17.85
C ASP A 286 18.03 23.61 17.42
N TYR A 287 17.89 23.91 16.11
CA TYR A 287 17.98 25.28 15.59
C TYR A 287 16.89 26.21 16.12
N ILE A 288 15.65 25.72 16.27
CA ILE A 288 14.52 26.55 16.74
C ILE A 288 14.64 26.87 18.24
N ARG A 289 15.60 26.24 18.95
CA ARG A 289 15.94 26.46 20.37
C ARG A 289 14.77 26.31 21.35
N GLY A 290 13.80 25.47 21.01
CA GLY A 290 12.91 24.83 21.99
C GLY A 290 13.56 23.56 22.55
N SER A 291 12.94 22.94 23.55
CA SER A 291 13.39 21.62 24.02
C SER A 291 12.89 20.56 23.03
N GLY A 292 13.83 19.93 22.31
CA GLY A 292 13.55 18.89 21.33
C GLY A 292 13.31 17.53 22.01
N TYR A 293 12.36 16.77 21.48
CA TYR A 293 12.03 15.43 21.92
C TYR A 293 11.95 14.50 20.72
N LEU A 294 12.68 13.40 20.77
CA LEU A 294 12.50 12.28 19.84
C LEU A 294 11.66 11.21 20.52
N LEU A 295 10.44 11.00 20.03
CA LEU A 295 9.54 9.94 20.49
C LEU A 295 9.68 8.70 19.59
N ILE A 296 10.30 7.64 20.12
CA ILE A 296 10.47 6.36 19.44
C ILE A 296 9.34 5.41 19.81
N GLU A 297 8.58 4.93 18.83
CA GLU A 297 7.48 3.98 19.05
C GLU A 297 7.81 2.56 18.59
N PHE A 298 7.56 1.61 19.48
CA PHE A 298 7.74 0.17 19.24
C PHE A 298 6.41 -0.49 18.89
N PRO A 299 6.39 -1.48 17.98
CA PRO A 299 5.20 -2.27 17.70
C PRO A 299 4.74 -3.02 18.95
N THR A 300 3.45 -2.98 19.24
CA THR A 300 2.84 -3.52 20.45
C THR A 300 2.99 -5.05 20.56
N GLU A 301 3.09 -5.73 19.43
CA GLU A 301 3.25 -7.19 19.32
C GLU A 301 4.65 -7.67 19.72
N THR A 302 5.61 -6.75 19.76
CA THR A 302 6.99 -7.04 20.07
C THR A 302 7.39 -6.38 21.39
N LYS A 303 7.33 -7.13 22.49
CA LYS A 303 8.05 -6.78 23.74
C LYS A 303 9.56 -6.99 23.55
N ILE A 304 10.13 -6.32 22.55
CA ILE A 304 11.53 -6.43 22.20
C ILE A 304 12.21 -5.24 22.85
N SER A 305 13.16 -5.51 23.75
CA SER A 305 14.04 -4.46 24.25
C SER A 305 14.77 -3.80 23.08
N PHE A 306 15.13 -2.52 23.19
CA PHE A 306 15.86 -1.83 22.13
C PHE A 306 17.09 -2.63 21.64
N MET A 307 17.85 -3.21 22.58
CA MET A 307 18.99 -4.09 22.29
C MET A 307 18.61 -5.40 21.59
N SER A 308 17.45 -5.96 21.90
CA SER A 308 16.94 -7.15 21.20
C SER A 308 16.56 -6.84 19.75
N TYR A 309 16.12 -5.60 19.46
CA TYR A 309 15.80 -5.15 18.11
C TYR A 309 17.07 -4.89 17.29
N THR A 310 18.08 -4.22 17.88
CA THR A 310 19.37 -4.00 17.21
C THR A 310 20.06 -5.33 16.87
N ASN A 311 20.03 -6.29 17.78
CA ASN A 311 20.59 -7.63 17.56
C ASN A 311 19.85 -8.40 16.44
N ARG A 312 18.52 -8.24 16.32
CA ARG A 312 17.73 -8.87 15.25
C ARG A 312 18.12 -8.35 13.86
N LEU A 313 18.41 -7.06 13.75
CA LEU A 313 18.81 -6.47 12.48
C LEU A 313 20.23 -6.87 12.04
N GLN A 314 21.00 -7.59 12.86
CA GLN A 314 22.42 -7.90 12.64
C GLN A 314 23.26 -6.64 12.30
N GLN A 315 22.77 -5.46 12.67
CA GLN A 315 23.43 -4.19 12.40
C GLN A 315 24.29 -3.82 13.60
N ILE A 316 25.58 -4.16 13.49
CA ILE A 316 26.61 -3.92 14.52
C ILE A 316 26.79 -2.41 14.81
N ASP A 317 26.27 -1.52 13.96
CA ASP A 317 26.55 -0.08 14.02
C ASP A 317 25.41 0.80 14.56
N LEU A 318 24.24 0.24 14.91
CA LEU A 318 23.12 1.08 15.39
C LEU A 318 23.44 1.73 16.74
N THR A 319 24.10 0.98 17.63
CA THR A 319 24.52 1.47 18.95
C THR A 319 25.50 2.62 18.84
N SER A 320 26.53 2.50 18.01
CA SER A 320 27.52 3.55 17.76
C SER A 320 26.86 4.82 17.21
N LYS A 321 25.96 4.69 16.24
CA LYS A 321 25.23 5.84 15.67
C LYS A 321 24.34 6.55 16.68
N ILE A 322 23.77 5.83 17.64
CA ILE A 322 22.97 6.43 18.72
C ILE A 322 23.86 7.15 19.71
N ILE A 323 25.02 6.59 20.04
CA ILE A 323 26.02 7.28 20.86
C ILE A 323 26.41 8.59 20.16
N THR A 324 26.72 8.53 18.86
CA THR A 324 27.00 9.73 18.06
C THR A 324 25.82 10.71 18.06
N LEU A 325 24.58 10.22 17.94
CA LEU A 325 23.36 11.04 18.03
C LEU A 325 23.29 11.79 19.36
N LEU A 326 23.49 11.07 20.47
CA LEU A 326 23.44 11.62 21.83
C LEU A 326 24.58 12.60 22.11
N GLU A 327 25.77 12.34 21.59
CA GLU A 327 26.92 13.26 21.70
C GLU A 327 26.71 14.54 20.90
N THR A 328 26.11 14.42 19.71
CA THR A 328 25.88 15.55 18.81
C THR A 328 24.69 16.40 19.29
N MET A 329 23.59 15.76 19.71
CA MET A 329 22.33 16.40 20.09
C MET A 329 22.27 16.64 21.60
N LYS A 330 22.87 17.75 22.06
CA LYS A 330 22.95 18.06 23.50
C LYS A 330 21.63 18.53 24.12
N THR A 331 20.67 18.93 23.30
CA THR A 331 19.40 19.54 23.73
C THR A 331 18.17 18.69 23.42
N THR A 332 18.33 17.57 22.72
CA THR A 332 17.23 16.67 22.37
C THR A 332 17.12 15.51 23.37
N TYR A 333 15.93 15.33 23.93
CA TYR A 333 15.62 14.20 24.82
C TYR A 333 15.00 13.06 24.03
N ILE A 334 15.32 11.81 24.39
CA ILE A 334 14.71 10.64 23.75
C ILE A 334 13.67 10.03 24.68
N PHE A 335 12.44 9.89 24.16
CA PHE A 335 11.37 9.10 24.75
C PHE A 335 11.17 7.83 23.96
N TYR A 336 10.75 6.78 24.65
CA TYR A 336 10.28 5.58 24.02
C TYR A 336 8.90 5.19 24.54
N SER A 337 8.11 4.59 23.66
CA SER A 337 6.75 4.17 23.93
C SER A 337 6.40 2.93 23.13
N SER A 338 5.55 2.06 23.68
CA SER A 338 5.04 0.86 23.01
C SER A 338 3.56 0.95 22.64
N THR A 339 2.89 2.03 23.04
CA THR A 339 1.45 2.27 22.79
C THR A 339 1.15 3.76 22.68
N GLU A 340 0.15 4.13 21.88
CA GLU A 340 -0.33 5.50 21.73
C GLU A 340 -0.82 6.08 23.06
N ARG A 341 -1.30 5.22 23.97
CA ARG A 341 -1.67 5.59 25.34
C ARG A 341 -0.49 6.18 26.11
N HIS A 342 0.69 5.55 26.03
CA HIS A 342 1.89 6.03 26.70
C HIS A 342 2.45 7.28 26.00
N SER A 343 2.50 7.28 24.66
CA SER A 343 2.94 8.41 23.86
C SER A 343 2.14 9.69 24.16
N SER A 344 0.81 9.57 24.17
CA SER A 344 -0.07 10.69 24.49
C SER A 344 0.02 11.13 25.96
N ALA A 345 0.28 10.21 26.89
CA ALA A 345 0.53 10.55 28.29
C ALA A 345 1.85 11.33 28.47
N LEU A 346 2.91 10.98 27.72
CA LEU A 346 4.17 11.72 27.70
C LEU A 346 3.97 13.15 27.18
N ILE A 347 3.22 13.32 26.08
CA ILE A 347 2.88 14.64 25.53
C ILE A 347 2.07 15.45 26.57
N ASN A 348 1.10 14.83 27.26
CA ASN A 348 0.36 15.49 28.34
C ASN A 348 1.25 15.85 29.54
N ALA A 349 2.23 15.02 29.88
CA ALA A 349 3.18 15.34 30.94
C ALA A 349 4.06 16.54 30.58
N LEU A 350 4.48 16.67 29.31
CA LEU A 350 5.19 17.85 28.81
C LEU A 350 4.34 19.12 28.93
N ALA A 351 3.02 19.02 28.74
CA ALA A 351 2.11 20.17 28.84
C ALA A 351 2.04 20.79 30.24
N ARG A 352 2.41 20.02 31.27
CA ARG A 352 2.45 20.49 32.67
C ARG A 352 3.77 21.15 33.04
N LYS A 353 4.79 21.05 32.18
CA LYS A 353 6.09 21.71 32.43
C LYS A 353 6.00 23.20 32.08
N PRO A 354 6.73 24.07 32.81
CA PRO A 354 6.76 25.50 32.52
C PRO A 354 7.41 25.74 31.16
N ALA A 355 6.84 26.65 30.37
CA ALA A 355 7.35 27.00 29.05
C ALA A 355 8.85 27.32 29.10
N THR A 356 9.62 26.64 28.25
CA THR A 356 11.05 26.95 28.09
C THR A 356 11.17 28.26 27.32
N GLU A 357 11.88 29.24 27.88
CA GLU A 357 12.17 30.49 27.17
C GLU A 357 12.99 30.20 25.90
N ILE A 358 12.47 30.61 24.74
CA ILE A 358 13.18 30.52 23.47
C ILE A 358 14.31 31.55 23.54
N THR A 359 15.54 31.10 23.82
CA THR A 359 16.70 31.98 23.74
C THR A 359 17.01 32.25 22.27
N SER A 360 16.48 33.36 21.74
CA SER A 360 16.80 33.88 20.41
C SER A 360 18.30 34.20 20.33
N HIS A 361 19.11 33.24 19.90
CA HIS A 361 20.46 33.52 19.44
C HIS A 361 20.50 33.46 17.92
N LYS A 362 21.34 34.31 17.32
CA LYS A 362 21.63 34.43 15.89
C LYS A 362 22.31 33.17 15.30
N ALA A 363 21.74 31.99 15.50
CA ALA A 363 22.18 30.79 14.78
C ALA A 363 21.76 30.92 13.31
N GLN A 364 22.54 30.31 12.40
CA GLN A 364 22.21 30.27 10.97
C GLN A 364 21.30 29.07 10.67
N SER A 365 20.32 29.25 9.79
CA SER A 365 19.36 28.20 9.45
C SER A 365 20.06 26.95 8.91
N PRO A 366 19.70 25.74 9.37
CA PRO A 366 20.26 24.48 8.87
C PRO A 366 20.13 24.33 7.36
N ALA A 367 19.04 24.83 6.78
CA ALA A 367 18.83 24.83 5.33
C ALA A 367 19.86 25.69 4.59
N VAL A 368 20.27 26.82 5.17
CA VAL A 368 21.30 27.70 4.59
C VAL A 368 22.68 27.05 4.72
N ILE A 369 22.96 26.42 5.86
CA ILE A 369 24.21 25.68 6.08
C ILE A 369 24.31 24.52 5.07
N GLU A 370 23.23 23.75 4.88
CA GLU A 370 23.19 22.64 3.93
C GLU A 370 23.33 23.13 2.48
N ALA A 371 22.65 24.22 2.11
CA ALA A 371 22.80 24.83 0.79
C ALA A 371 24.25 25.29 0.55
N LEU A 372 24.91 25.88 1.55
CA LEU A 372 26.31 26.25 1.46
C LEU A 372 27.23 25.05 1.34
N ILE A 373 27.04 23.99 2.13
CA ILE A 373 27.85 22.76 2.06
C ILE A 373 27.69 22.07 0.69
N SER A 374 26.55 22.25 0.02
CA SER A 374 26.36 21.72 -1.33
C SER A 374 27.21 22.42 -2.40
N VAL A 375 27.78 23.59 -2.10
CA VAL A 375 28.67 24.32 -3.00
C VAL A 375 30.04 23.62 -3.04
N PRO A 376 30.56 23.26 -4.23
CA PRO A 376 31.89 22.68 -4.36
C PRO A 376 32.98 23.54 -3.70
N GLY A 377 33.72 22.94 -2.78
CA GLY A 377 34.77 23.64 -2.02
C GLY A 377 34.33 24.12 -0.63
N VAL A 378 33.03 24.11 -0.32
CA VAL A 378 32.53 24.38 1.04
C VAL A 378 32.38 23.07 1.81
N ASN A 379 32.74 23.06 3.10
CA ASN A 379 32.63 21.92 3.99
C ASN A 379 32.30 22.34 5.43
N ASN A 380 32.12 21.38 6.33
CA ASN A 380 31.78 21.65 7.73
C ASN A 380 32.84 22.49 8.46
N ASP A 381 34.10 22.44 8.03
CA ASP A 381 35.19 23.16 8.67
C ASP A 381 35.21 24.64 8.26
N ASN A 382 34.98 24.92 6.97
CA ASN A 382 35.11 26.26 6.41
C ASN A 382 33.78 27.04 6.35
N VAL A 383 32.62 26.39 6.50
CA VAL A 383 31.31 27.06 6.45
C VAL A 383 31.18 28.14 7.54
N SER A 384 31.78 27.91 8.71
CA SER A 384 31.81 28.89 9.81
C SER A 384 32.63 30.15 9.46
N ILE A 385 33.65 30.01 8.61
CA ILE A 385 34.48 31.11 8.12
C ILE A 385 33.68 31.93 7.11
N ILE A 386 32.88 31.28 6.27
CA ILE A 386 32.00 31.95 5.30
C ILE A 386 31.04 32.90 6.01
N PHE A 387 30.33 32.42 7.03
CA PHE A 387 29.40 33.28 7.80
C PHE A 387 30.09 34.43 8.55
N LYS A 388 31.40 34.32 8.83
CA LYS A 388 32.17 35.39 9.48
C LYS A 388 32.71 36.42 8.50
N ARG A 389 33.11 36.01 7.29
CA ARG A 389 33.83 36.86 6.31
C ARG A 389 32.95 37.42 5.20
N PHE A 390 31.75 36.89 5.01
CA PHE A 390 30.80 37.32 4.00
C PHE A 390 29.48 37.72 4.65
N GLN A 391 28.97 38.89 4.29
CA GLN A 391 27.78 39.46 4.95
C GLN A 391 26.47 38.83 4.47
N SER A 392 26.46 38.29 3.25
CA SER A 392 25.28 37.68 2.63
C SER A 392 25.70 36.67 1.56
N MET A 393 24.74 35.85 1.11
CA MET A 393 24.95 34.97 -0.04
C MET A 393 25.35 35.77 -1.30
N HIS A 394 24.78 36.95 -1.50
CA HIS A 394 25.15 37.81 -2.62
C HIS A 394 26.61 38.28 -2.53
N ASP A 395 27.09 38.67 -1.34
CA ASP A 395 28.49 39.04 -1.11
C ASP A 395 29.44 37.86 -1.35
N LEU A 396 29.04 36.63 -1.01
CA LEU A 396 29.81 35.43 -1.31
C LEU A 396 29.91 35.17 -2.83
N ILE A 397 28.77 35.25 -3.54
CA ILE A 397 28.68 34.98 -4.99
C ILE A 397 29.45 36.03 -5.81
N THR A 398 29.41 37.29 -5.39
CA THR A 398 30.04 38.42 -6.10
C THR A 398 31.48 38.70 -5.65
N ALA A 399 32.04 37.92 -4.72
CA ALA A 399 33.39 38.09 -4.24
C ALA A 399 34.43 37.77 -5.33
N SER A 400 35.54 38.52 -5.33
CA SER A 400 36.66 38.23 -6.22
C SER A 400 37.34 36.90 -5.87
N LYS A 401 38.00 36.29 -6.86
CA LYS A 401 38.75 35.04 -6.68
C LYS A 401 39.80 35.16 -5.57
N GLU A 402 40.48 36.30 -5.49
CA GLU A 402 41.50 36.55 -4.46
C GLU A 402 40.89 36.60 -3.07
N ARG A 403 39.71 37.22 -2.91
CA ARG A 403 39.00 37.31 -1.63
C ARG A 403 38.52 35.92 -1.17
N LEU A 404 38.04 35.09 -2.09
CA LEU A 404 37.62 33.72 -1.80
C LEU A 404 38.81 32.82 -1.42
N ILE A 405 39.93 32.91 -2.14
CA ILE A 405 41.17 32.19 -1.81
C ILE A 405 41.73 32.64 -0.46
N SER A 406 41.74 33.93 -0.17
CA SER A 406 42.18 34.47 1.13
C SER A 406 41.29 34.01 2.30
N ALA A 407 40.01 33.77 2.05
CA ALA A 407 39.06 33.32 3.07
C ALA A 407 39.08 31.80 3.29
N LEU A 408 39.15 31.00 2.23
CA LEU A 408 38.92 29.55 2.27
C LEU A 408 40.17 28.71 1.93
N GLY A 409 41.26 29.35 1.51
CA GLY A 409 42.45 28.68 0.97
C GLY A 409 42.36 28.44 -0.53
N GLU A 410 43.49 28.16 -1.17
CA GLU A 410 43.63 28.12 -2.63
C GLU A 410 42.73 27.07 -3.30
N VAL A 411 42.70 25.85 -2.76
CA VAL A 411 41.89 24.76 -3.31
C VAL A 411 40.39 25.01 -3.16
N HIS A 412 39.95 25.41 -1.96
CA HIS A 412 38.53 25.60 -1.66
C HIS A 412 37.98 26.89 -2.28
N GLY A 413 38.72 28.00 -2.17
CA GLY A 413 38.32 29.29 -2.73
C GLY A 413 38.24 29.27 -4.25
N THR A 414 39.16 28.56 -4.93
CA THR A 414 39.12 28.40 -6.40
C THR A 414 37.86 27.63 -6.83
N ARG A 415 37.52 26.52 -6.17
CA ARG A 415 36.32 25.74 -6.48
C ARG A 415 35.02 26.51 -6.28
N VAL A 416 34.94 27.30 -5.21
CA VAL A 416 33.77 28.16 -4.94
C VAL A 416 33.63 29.24 -6.02
N TYR A 417 34.74 29.86 -6.44
CA TYR A 417 34.73 30.86 -7.51
C TYR A 417 34.32 30.25 -8.86
N GLU A 418 34.86 29.09 -9.22
CA GLU A 418 34.52 28.39 -10.46
C GLU A 418 33.04 27.98 -10.52
N PHE A 419 32.45 27.61 -9.38
CA PHE A 419 31.04 27.23 -9.31
C PHE A 419 30.08 28.40 -9.58
N PHE A 420 30.39 29.60 -9.10
CA PHE A 420 29.53 30.79 -9.27
C PHE A 420 29.89 31.65 -10.49
N GLY A 421 31.11 31.51 -11.02
CA GLY A 421 31.61 32.27 -12.17
C GLY A 421 31.47 31.56 -13.53
N ALA A 422 30.95 30.33 -13.56
CA ALA A 422 30.51 29.62 -14.76
C ALA A 422 29.00 29.84 -14.97
#